data_AF-A0A9E3K7B5-F1
#
_entry.id   AF-A0A9E3K7B5-F1
#
_cell.length_a   1.000
_cell.length_b   1.000
_cell.length_c   1.000
_cell.angle_alpha   90.00
_cell.angle_beta   90.00
_cell.angle_gamma   90.00
#
_symmetry.space_group_name_H-M   'P 1'
#
loop_
_entity.id
_entity.type
_entity.pdbx_description
1 polymer ?
#
loop_
_entity_poly.entity_id
_entity_poly.type
_entity_poly.pdbx_seq_one_letter_code
_entity_poly.pdbx_strand_id
1 'polypeptide(L)'
;MFDVAPTELLLVAIVALLVIGPKDLPRAMRFVGQWVARARGVARHFRSGIDEMIRQAELEEMEKKWAAENERIMREHPAQPEMIEGEMIPLGGPPEVPTTTDASVAAPNDIEAEPAKTPLP
;
A
#
# COMPACT_ATOMS: atom_id res chain seq x y z
N MET A 1 30.61 19.60 8.75
CA MET A 1 31.99 19.06 8.63
C MET A 1 32.25 18.31 7.32
N PHE A 2 31.40 18.46 6.30
CA PHE A 2 31.68 18.07 4.91
C PHE A 2 31.25 19.22 4.02
N ASP A 3 32.13 20.22 3.88
CA ASP A 3 31.95 21.30 2.92
C ASP A 3 32.65 20.87 1.64
N VAL A 4 32.02 19.94 0.89
CA VAL A 4 32.59 19.44 -0.36
C VAL A 4 32.26 20.46 -1.44
N ALA A 5 33.16 21.40 -1.66
CA ALA A 5 32.99 22.40 -2.70
C ALA A 5 33.02 21.71 -4.08
N PRO A 6 32.31 22.25 -5.09
CA PRO A 6 32.37 21.73 -6.46
C PRO A 6 33.79 21.55 -7.00
N THR A 7 34.71 22.44 -6.58
CA THR A 7 36.15 22.39 -6.90
C THR A 7 36.87 21.19 -6.30
N GLU A 8 36.55 20.80 -5.06
CA GLU A 8 37.16 19.64 -4.41
C GLU A 8 36.67 18.35 -5.06
N LEU A 9 35.39 18.29 -5.43
CA LEU A 9 34.84 17.17 -6.19
C LEU A 9 35.50 17.03 -7.57
N LEU A 10 35.80 18.16 -8.24
CA LEU A 10 36.55 18.17 -9.51
C LEU A 10 37.98 17.66 -9.31
N LEU A 11 38.67 18.09 -8.24
CA LEU A 11 40.01 17.61 -7.91
C LEU A 11 40.02 16.10 -7.69
N VAL A 12 39.08 15.57 -6.92
CA VAL A 12 38.93 14.13 -6.69
C VAL A 12 38.64 13.39 -8.00
N ALA A 13 37.79 13.95 -8.87
CA ALA A 13 37.50 13.35 -10.18
C ALA A 13 38.76 13.26 -11.06
N ILE A 14 39.59 14.32 -11.09
CA ILE A 14 40.87 14.32 -11.82
C ILE A 14 41.81 13.26 -11.24
N VAL A 15 41.97 13.22 -9.91
CA VAL A 15 42.83 12.22 -9.26
C VAL A 15 42.33 10.81 -9.53
N ALA A 16 41.03 10.56 -9.47
CA ALA A 16 40.43 9.27 -9.79
C ALA A 16 40.70 8.86 -11.25
N LEU A 17 40.61 9.80 -12.19
CA LEU A 17 40.95 9.56 -13.60
C LEU A 17 42.44 9.24 -13.79
N LEU A 18 43.34 9.83 -13.01
CA LEU A 18 44.78 9.54 -13.08
C LEU A 18 45.13 8.18 -12.47
N VAL A 19 44.54 7.84 -11.32
CA VAL A 19 44.83 6.60 -10.58
C VAL A 19 44.21 5.38 -11.23
N ILE A 20 42.92 5.47 -11.59
CA ILE A 20 42.17 4.36 -12.19
C ILE A 20 42.35 4.35 -13.70
N GLY A 21 42.51 5.52 -14.32
CA GLY A 21 42.51 5.68 -15.77
C GLY A 21 41.11 6.05 -16.32
N PRO A 22 41.02 6.90 -17.34
CA PRO A 22 39.75 7.34 -17.92
C PRO A 22 38.94 6.22 -18.58
N LYS A 23 39.61 5.15 -19.04
CA LYS A 23 38.96 3.99 -19.68
C LYS A 23 38.39 3.00 -18.67
N ASP A 24 38.98 2.92 -17.48
CA ASP A 24 38.57 1.96 -16.44
C ASP A 24 37.57 2.55 -15.45
N LEU A 25 37.55 3.88 -15.26
CA LEU A 25 36.53 4.57 -14.47
C LEU A 25 35.08 4.21 -14.85
N PRO A 26 34.65 4.19 -16.12
CA PRO A 26 33.28 3.80 -16.47
C PRO A 26 32.98 2.33 -16.15
N ARG A 27 34.00 1.46 -16.13
CA ARG A 27 33.85 0.06 -15.71
C ARG A 27 33.73 -0.05 -14.19
N ALA A 28 34.54 0.71 -13.45
CA ALA A 28 34.49 0.78 -11.99
C ALA A 28 33.16 1.37 -11.49
N MET A 29 32.66 2.45 -12.11
CA MET A 29 31.35 3.03 -11.81
C MET A 29 30.22 2.02 -12.02
N ARG A 30 30.27 1.22 -13.09
CA ARG A 30 29.31 0.13 -13.30
C ARG A 30 29.39 -0.92 -12.19
N PHE A 31 30.60 -1.28 -11.76
CA PHE A 31 30.80 -2.25 -10.68
C PHE A 31 30.27 -1.76 -9.32
N VAL A 32 30.55 -0.51 -8.97
CA VAL A 32 30.02 0.11 -7.75
C VAL A 32 28.51 0.28 -7.87
N GLY A 33 28.03 0.75 -9.01
CA GLY A 33 26.62 0.97 -9.30
C GLY A 33 25.79 -0.31 -9.16
N GLN A 34 26.24 -1.46 -9.70
CA GLN A 34 25.54 -2.73 -9.51
C GLN A 34 25.49 -3.16 -8.03
N TRP A 35 26.55 -2.89 -7.27
CA TRP A 35 26.63 -3.25 -5.85
C TRP A 35 25.66 -2.40 -5.03
N VAL A 36 25.65 -1.09 -5.26
CA VAL A 36 24.71 -0.16 -4.66
C VAL A 36 23.27 -0.50 -5.06
N ALA A 37 23.03 -0.85 -6.32
CA ALA A 37 21.70 -1.25 -6.80
C ALA A 37 21.20 -2.51 -6.09
N ARG A 38 22.05 -3.53 -5.91
CA ARG A 38 21.72 -4.73 -5.13
C ARG A 38 21.41 -4.38 -3.67
N ALA A 39 22.27 -3.59 -3.02
CA ALA A 39 22.05 -3.14 -1.66
C ALA A 39 20.72 -2.36 -1.51
N ARG A 40 20.39 -1.50 -2.49
CA ARG A 40 19.13 -0.77 -2.53
C ARG A 40 17.91 -1.68 -2.78
N GLY A 41 18.08 -2.75 -3.56
CA GLY A 41 17.06 -3.79 -3.71
C GLY A 41 16.77 -4.49 -2.40
N VAL A 42 17.82 -4.94 -1.71
CA VAL A 42 17.73 -5.58 -0.39
C VAL A 42 17.12 -4.64 0.66
N ALA A 43 17.54 -3.37 0.70
CA ALA A 43 16.98 -2.36 1.59
C ALA A 43 15.48 -2.11 1.36
N ARG A 44 15.00 -2.21 0.11
CA ARG A 44 13.55 -2.11 -0.19
C ARG A 44 12.76 -3.27 0.43
N HIS A 45 13.29 -4.49 0.38
CA HIS A 45 12.64 -5.65 1.01
C HIS A 45 12.63 -5.54 2.54
N PHE A 46 13.72 -5.05 3.14
CA PHE A 46 13.75 -4.76 4.57
C PHE A 46 12.74 -3.68 4.96
N ARG A 47 12.60 -2.63 4.14
CA ARG A 47 11.61 -1.59 4.42
C ARG A 47 10.19 -2.14 4.38
N SER A 48 9.86 -2.95 3.39
CA SER A 48 8.55 -3.63 3.34
C SER A 48 8.32 -4.56 4.54
N GLY A 49 9.36 -5.27 5.01
CA GLY A 49 9.26 -6.10 6.21
C GLY A 49 9.07 -5.30 7.50
N ILE A 50 9.76 -4.16 7.62
CA ILE A 50 9.59 -3.25 8.77
C ILE A 50 8.19 -2.61 8.74
N ASP A 51 7.70 -2.18 7.58
CA ASP A 51 6.36 -1.60 7.45
C ASP A 51 5.27 -2.62 7.86
N GLU A 52 5.45 -3.90 7.52
CA GLU A 52 4.56 -4.98 7.95
C GLU A 52 4.64 -5.22 9.47
N MET A 53 5.85 -5.24 10.05
CA MET A 53 6.03 -5.37 11.50
C MET A 53 5.42 -4.18 12.27
N ILE A 54 5.56 -2.96 11.76
CA ILE A 54 4.96 -1.76 12.35
C ILE A 54 3.44 -1.89 12.34
N ARG A 55 2.86 -2.30 11.20
CA ARG A 55 1.42 -2.50 11.08
C ARG A 55 0.91 -3.55 12.05
N GLN A 56 1.64 -4.65 12.24
CA GLN A 56 1.31 -5.66 13.24
C GLN A 56 1.39 -5.12 14.67
N ALA A 57 2.44 -4.35 14.98
CA ALA A 57 2.58 -3.71 16.29
C ALA A 57 1.45 -2.71 16.57
N GLU A 58 1.01 -1.92 15.58
CA GLU A 58 -0.13 -1.02 15.71
C GLU A 58 -1.45 -1.78 16.00
N LEU A 59 -1.65 -2.94 15.36
CA LEU A 59 -2.82 -3.79 15.58
C LEU A 59 -2.83 -4.39 16.99
N GLU A 60 -1.70 -4.95 17.44
CA GLU A 60 -1.55 -5.47 18.81
C GLU A 60 -1.81 -4.38 19.86
N GLU A 61 -1.35 -3.15 19.61
CA GLU A 61 -1.58 -2.04 20.52
C GLU A 61 -3.05 -1.60 20.56
N MET A 62 -3.76 -1.66 19.42
CA MET A 62 -5.20 -1.39 19.33
C MET A 62 -6.03 -2.45 20.06
N GLU A 63 -5.72 -3.72 19.88
CA GLU A 63 -6.39 -4.83 20.59
C GLU A 63 -6.22 -4.69 22.10
N LYS A 64 -5.02 -4.35 22.55
CA LYS A 64 -4.74 -4.13 23.97
C LYS A 64 -5.52 -2.95 24.55
N LYS A 65 -5.65 -1.84 23.79
CA LYS A 65 -6.47 -0.68 24.17
C LYS A 65 -7.95 -1.06 24.25
N TRP A 66 -8.47 -1.82 23.28
CA TRP A 66 -9.85 -2.29 23.27
C TRP A 66 -10.14 -3.23 24.45
N ALA A 67 -9.25 -4.18 24.74
CA ALA A 67 -9.39 -5.10 25.86
C ALA A 67 -9.43 -4.35 27.20
N ALA A 68 -8.53 -3.38 27.40
CA ALA A 68 -8.49 -2.55 28.59
C ALA A 68 -9.75 -1.67 28.73
N GLU A 69 -10.25 -1.11 27.63
CA GLU A 69 -11.48 -0.32 27.60
C GLU A 69 -12.69 -1.20 27.93
N ASN A 70 -12.80 -2.38 27.32
CA ASN A 70 -13.87 -3.34 27.59
C ASN A 70 -13.85 -3.81 29.06
N GLU A 71 -12.67 -4.06 29.63
CA GLU A 71 -12.53 -4.39 31.05
C GLU A 71 -12.98 -3.22 31.94
N ARG A 72 -12.67 -1.98 31.56
CA ARG A 72 -13.15 -0.79 32.28
C ARG A 72 -14.67 -0.69 32.22
N ILE A 73 -15.26 -0.86 31.03
CA ILE A 73 -16.72 -0.87 30.84
C ILE A 73 -17.39 -1.96 31.68
N MET A 74 -16.84 -3.18 31.72
CA MET A 74 -17.37 -4.28 32.55
C MET A 74 -17.23 -4.05 34.05
N ARG A 75 -16.21 -3.29 34.48
CA ARG A 75 -16.01 -2.89 35.88
C ARG A 75 -16.95 -1.76 36.31
N GLU A 76 -17.18 -0.78 35.42
CA GLU A 76 -18.06 0.37 35.64
C GLU A 76 -19.54 0.01 35.45
N HIS A 77 -19.84 -0.91 34.54
CA HIS A 77 -21.13 -1.53 34.32
C HIS A 77 -21.01 -3.04 34.59
N PRO A 78 -21.00 -3.48 35.87
CA PRO A 78 -21.16 -4.89 36.18
C PRO A 78 -22.44 -5.34 35.49
N ALA A 79 -22.40 -6.49 34.79
CA ALA A 79 -23.54 -7.05 34.09
C ALA A 79 -24.72 -7.18 35.06
N GLN A 80 -25.54 -6.13 35.13
CA GLN A 80 -26.77 -6.14 35.89
C GLN A 80 -27.68 -7.07 35.09
N PRO A 81 -28.19 -8.16 35.68
CA PRO A 81 -29.14 -9.03 35.02
C PRO A 81 -30.54 -8.38 34.95
N GLU A 82 -30.61 -7.05 34.77
CA GLU A 82 -31.87 -6.33 34.77
C GLU A 82 -32.05 -5.55 33.48
N MET A 83 -33.15 -5.88 32.81
CA MET A 83 -33.80 -5.16 31.72
C MET A 83 -33.54 -5.70 30.30
N ILE A 84 -33.71 -7.03 30.14
CA ILE A 84 -34.49 -7.55 29.00
C ILE A 84 -35.91 -7.86 29.51
N GLU A 85 -36.56 -6.85 30.08
CA GLU A 85 -38.02 -6.77 30.25
C GLU A 85 -38.52 -5.50 29.56
N GLY A 86 -38.00 -5.25 28.36
CA GLY A 86 -38.55 -4.27 27.43
C GLY A 86 -38.99 -5.03 26.20
N GLU A 87 -40.26 -5.42 26.20
CA GLU A 87 -41.07 -5.85 25.05
C GLU A 87 -40.26 -6.13 23.77
N MET A 88 -39.95 -7.40 23.49
CA MET A 88 -39.62 -7.80 22.13
C MET A 88 -40.88 -7.59 21.28
N ILE A 89 -41.05 -6.37 20.75
CA ILE A 89 -41.98 -6.15 19.65
C ILE A 89 -41.40 -6.96 18.50
N PRO A 90 -42.09 -8.02 18.00
CA PRO A 90 -41.62 -8.71 16.82
C PRO A 90 -41.54 -7.65 15.72
N LEU A 91 -40.33 -7.38 15.24
CA LEU A 91 -40.15 -6.59 14.03
C LEU A 91 -40.90 -7.38 12.96
N GLY A 92 -42.06 -6.85 12.57
CA GLY A 92 -42.92 -7.45 11.55
C GLY A 92 -42.05 -7.86 10.37
N GLY A 93 -42.42 -8.99 9.77
CA GLY A 93 -41.67 -9.64 8.69
C GLY A 93 -41.18 -8.65 7.63
N PRO A 94 -40.15 -9.05 6.85
CA PRO A 94 -39.48 -8.16 5.91
C PRO A 94 -40.51 -7.38 5.09
N PRO A 95 -40.36 -6.05 4.93
CA PRO A 95 -41.32 -5.26 4.18
C PRO A 95 -41.49 -5.91 2.80
N GLU A 96 -42.72 -6.29 2.46
CA GLU A 96 -43.06 -6.69 1.10
C GLU A 96 -42.71 -5.51 0.20
N VAL A 97 -41.56 -5.64 -0.47
CA VAL A 97 -41.16 -4.76 -1.54
C VAL A 97 -42.22 -4.96 -2.63
N PRO A 98 -42.97 -3.93 -3.05
CA PRO A 98 -43.87 -4.09 -4.17
C PRO A 98 -43.05 -4.53 -5.37
N THR A 99 -43.31 -5.74 -5.85
CA THR A 99 -42.79 -6.21 -7.13
C THR A 99 -43.48 -5.40 -8.21
N THR A 100 -42.79 -4.37 -8.70
CA THR A 100 -43.04 -3.81 -10.02
C THR A 100 -41.82 -4.07 -10.87
N THR A 101 -41.74 -5.31 -11.37
CA THR A 101 -41.18 -5.54 -12.70
C THR A 101 -42.35 -5.42 -13.65
N ASP A 102 -42.44 -4.33 -14.42
CA ASP A 102 -42.37 -4.42 -15.88
C ASP A 102 -42.28 -3.03 -16.55
N ALA A 103 -41.46 -3.00 -17.59
CA ALA A 103 -41.46 -2.12 -18.76
C ALA A 103 -41.36 -0.58 -18.60
N SER A 104 -40.15 -0.05 -18.88
CA SER A 104 -40.01 1.05 -19.87
C SER A 104 -38.56 1.30 -20.33
N VAL A 105 -38.28 0.84 -21.57
CA VAL A 105 -37.71 1.62 -22.69
C VAL A 105 -36.19 1.95 -22.78
N ALA A 106 -35.69 1.69 -24.00
CA ALA A 106 -34.50 2.17 -24.72
C ALA A 106 -33.24 1.27 -24.66
N ALA A 107 -33.09 0.30 -25.58
CA ALA A 107 -32.66 0.40 -27.00
C ALA A 107 -31.11 0.36 -27.18
N PRO A 108 -30.62 -0.25 -28.29
CA PRO A 108 -29.35 -0.97 -28.35
C PRO A 108 -28.15 -0.08 -28.71
N ASN A 109 -26.98 -0.42 -28.17
CA ASN A 109 -25.72 0.24 -28.48
C ASN A 109 -25.23 -0.16 -29.88
N ASP A 110 -25.31 0.77 -30.82
CA ASP A 110 -24.50 0.81 -32.04
C ASP A 110 -23.27 1.67 -31.78
N ILE A 111 -22.10 1.05 -31.61
CA ILE A 111 -20.81 1.63 -32.02
C ILE A 111 -20.00 0.52 -32.70
N GLU A 112 -20.20 0.43 -34.01
CA GLU A 112 -19.14 0.46 -35.02
C GLU A 112 -17.90 -0.43 -34.76
N ALA A 113 -18.01 -1.72 -35.12
CA ALA A 113 -16.85 -2.54 -35.46
C ALA A 113 -16.66 -2.49 -36.99
N GLU A 114 -15.88 -1.53 -37.49
CA GLU A 114 -15.51 -1.49 -38.90
C GLU A 114 -14.26 -2.37 -39.16
N PRO A 115 -14.28 -3.27 -40.18
CA PRO A 115 -13.24 -4.25 -40.42
C PRO A 115 -12.27 -3.82 -41.53
N ALA A 116 -10.98 -3.71 -41.24
CA ALA A 116 -9.95 -3.51 -42.27
C ALA A 116 -9.00 -4.70 -42.34
N LYS A 117 -9.32 -5.63 -43.25
CA LYS A 117 -8.39 -6.61 -43.81
C LYS A 117 -7.37 -5.87 -44.68
N THR A 118 -6.09 -6.22 -44.61
CA THR A 118 -5.19 -6.15 -45.78
C THR A 118 -4.20 -7.32 -45.71
N PRO A 119 -3.96 -8.05 -46.82
CA PRO A 119 -3.26 -9.33 -46.81
C PRO A 119 -1.75 -9.19 -47.04
N LEU A 120 -0.99 -10.20 -46.58
CA LEU A 120 0.34 -10.55 -47.08
C LEU A 120 0.27 -10.83 -48.60
N PRO A 121 1.28 -10.42 -49.38
CA PRO A 121 2.47 -11.26 -49.58
C PRO A 121 3.81 -10.61 -49.19
#